data_AF-A0A286GE11-F1
#
_entry.id   AF-A0A286GE11-F1
#
_cell.length_a   1.000
_cell.length_b   1.000
_cell.length_c   1.000
_cell.angle_alpha   90.00
_cell.angle_beta   90.00
_cell.angle_gamma   90.00
#
_symmetry.space_group_name_H-M   'P 1'
#
loop_
_entity.id
_entity.type
_entity.pdbx_description
1 polymer ?
#
loop_
_entity_poly.entity_id
_entity_poly.type
_entity_poly.pdbx_seq_one_letter_code
_entity_poly.pdbx_strand_id
1 'polypeptide(L)'
;MEDLLREYLPILIFIGIAVVISAIAVGASYVVARQRPDVEKDSAYECGFEAFEDARSRFEVRYYLVAILFIIFDLEIAFLFPWAITLGDVGQFAFWSMMVFLGVLTIGFIYEWRKGALEWE
;
A
#
# COMPACT_ATOMS: atom_id res chain seq x y z
N MET A 1 17.25 23.02 -11.83
CA MET A 1 17.45 21.59 -12.17
C MET A 1 18.54 20.99 -11.28
N GLU A 2 19.71 21.63 -11.20
CA GLU A 2 20.79 21.16 -10.32
C GLU A 2 20.41 21.15 -8.83
N ASP A 3 19.69 22.17 -8.34
CA ASP A 3 19.26 22.21 -6.93
C ASP A 3 18.28 21.08 -6.59
N LEU A 4 17.32 20.81 -7.48
CA LEU A 4 16.41 19.68 -7.35
C LEU A 4 17.17 18.35 -7.32
N LEU A 5 18.14 18.15 -8.21
CA LEU A 5 18.98 16.95 -8.19
C LEU A 5 19.78 16.82 -6.88
N ARG A 6 20.26 17.94 -6.29
CA ARG A 6 20.96 17.94 -5.01
C ARG A 6 20.05 17.58 -3.83
N GLU A 7 18.77 17.92 -3.89
CA GLU A 7 17.78 17.55 -2.86
C GLU A 7 17.36 16.08 -2.95
N TYR A 8 17.20 15.53 -4.16
CA TYR A 8 16.80 14.13 -4.36
C TYR A 8 17.96 13.13 -4.28
N LEU A 9 19.20 13.56 -4.54
CA LEU A 9 20.38 12.68 -4.51
C LEU A 9 20.58 12.01 -3.13
N PRO A 10 20.49 12.71 -1.97
CA PRO A 10 20.55 12.09 -0.66
C PRO A 10 19.48 11.01 -0.44
N ILE A 11 18.26 11.23 -0.93
CA ILE A 11 17.15 10.26 -0.83
C ILE A 11 17.51 8.98 -1.60
N LEU A 12 18.02 9.12 -2.83
CA LEU A 12 18.43 7.99 -3.64
C LEU A 12 19.61 7.22 -3.00
N ILE A 13 20.60 7.95 -2.48
CA ILE A 13 21.74 7.34 -1.76
C ILE A 13 21.23 6.58 -0.53
N PHE A 14 20.30 7.16 0.23
CA PHE A 14 19.73 6.51 1.42
C PHE A 14 18.99 5.21 1.06
N ILE A 15 18.16 5.22 0.02
CA ILE A 15 17.49 4.01 -0.48
C ILE A 15 18.54 2.97 -0.92
N GLY A 16 19.57 3.40 -1.63
CA GLY A 16 20.67 2.52 -2.07
C GLY A 16 21.39 1.86 -0.89
N ILE A 17 21.76 2.65 0.13
CA ILE A 17 22.40 2.14 1.35
C ILE A 17 21.46 1.16 2.08
N ALA A 18 20.17 1.49 2.22
CA ALA A 18 19.19 0.62 2.87
C ALA A 18 19.10 -0.75 2.17
N VAL A 19 18.99 -0.75 0.83
CA VAL A 19 18.97 -1.98 0.03
C VAL A 19 20.26 -2.77 0.19
N VAL A 20 21.43 -2.12 0.14
CA VAL A 20 22.73 -2.79 0.32
C VAL A 20 22.83 -3.41 1.71
N ILE A 21 22.44 -2.70 2.77
CA ILE A 21 22.46 -3.24 4.12
C ILE A 21 21.51 -4.43 4.25
N SER A 22 20.28 -4.33 3.75
CA SER A 22 19.32 -5.45 3.75
C SER A 22 19.84 -6.67 2.98
N ALA A 23 20.44 -6.45 1.80
CA ALA A 23 21.03 -7.52 0.99
C ALA A 23 22.24 -8.16 1.68
N ILE A 24 23.11 -7.37 2.32
CA ILE A 24 24.23 -7.89 3.12
C ILE A 24 23.71 -8.69 4.31
N ALA A 25 22.68 -8.23 5.01
CA ALA A 25 22.13 -8.96 6.15
C ALA A 25 21.55 -10.32 5.74
N VAL A 26 20.76 -10.36 4.66
CA VAL A 26 20.21 -11.62 4.11
C VAL A 26 21.33 -12.51 3.57
N GLY A 27 22.28 -11.96 2.83
CA GLY A 27 23.43 -12.69 2.27
C GLY A 27 24.35 -13.25 3.35
N ALA A 28 24.64 -12.46 4.39
CA ALA A 28 25.42 -12.90 5.54
C ALA A 28 24.70 -14.02 6.31
N SER A 29 23.38 -13.95 6.47
CA SER A 29 22.59 -15.06 7.04
C SER A 29 22.81 -16.35 6.26
N TYR A 30 22.77 -16.29 4.92
CA TYR A 30 22.98 -17.47 4.08
C TYR A 30 24.41 -18.04 4.16
N VAL A 31 25.43 -17.17 4.22
CA VAL A 31 26.85 -17.58 4.21
C VAL A 31 27.37 -18.00 5.60
N VAL A 32 26.99 -17.27 6.66
CA VAL A 32 27.49 -17.49 8.02
C VAL A 32 26.69 -18.57 8.74
N ALA A 33 25.37 -18.65 8.52
CA ALA A 33 24.55 -19.67 9.16
C ALA A 33 24.74 -21.03 8.48
N ARG A 34 24.75 -22.10 9.27
CA ARG A 34 24.85 -23.46 8.75
C ARG A 34 23.52 -23.89 8.15
N GLN A 35 23.41 -23.78 6.83
CA GLN A 35 22.26 -24.27 6.07
C GLN A 35 22.22 -25.82 6.13
N ARG A 36 21.14 -26.37 6.68
CA ARG A 36 20.86 -27.83 6.69
C ARG A 36 19.41 -28.05 6.25
N PRO A 37 19.12 -27.86 4.95
CA PRO A 37 17.80 -28.15 4.40
C PRO A 37 17.51 -29.64 4.56
N ASP A 38 16.26 -29.95 4.82
CA ASP A 38 15.71 -31.30 4.91
C ASP A 38 14.29 -31.25 4.36
N VAL A 39 13.78 -32.36 3.85
CA VAL A 39 12.47 -32.41 3.18
C VAL A 39 11.37 -31.87 4.11
N GLU A 40 11.44 -32.17 5.41
CA GLU A 40 10.46 -31.71 6.40
C GLU A 40 10.65 -30.24 6.82
N LYS A 41 11.82 -29.63 6.58
CA LYS A 41 12.06 -28.21 6.87
C LYS A 41 11.65 -27.29 5.74
N ASP A 42 11.71 -27.82 4.51
CA ASP A 42 11.36 -27.09 3.30
C ASP A 42 9.89 -27.34 2.90
N SER A 43 9.17 -28.23 3.60
CA SER A 43 7.74 -28.47 3.41
C SER A 43 6.89 -27.33 3.98
N ALA A 44 5.68 -27.17 3.44
CA ALA A 44 4.73 -26.18 3.92
C ALA A 44 4.28 -26.51 5.35
N TYR A 45 4.16 -25.47 6.19
CA TYR A 45 3.69 -25.65 7.55
C TYR A 45 2.18 -25.95 7.57
N GLU A 46 1.82 -27.19 7.87
CA GLU A 46 0.42 -27.64 8.05
C GLU A 46 0.31 -28.55 9.29
N CYS A 47 0.84 -28.09 10.44
CA CYS A 47 0.80 -28.80 11.72
C CYS A 47 1.33 -30.27 11.67
N GLY A 48 2.27 -30.56 10.78
CA GLY A 48 2.88 -31.89 10.61
C GLY A 48 2.16 -32.81 9.61
N PHE A 49 1.21 -32.29 8.84
CA PHE A 49 0.55 -33.00 7.75
C PHE A 49 1.00 -32.47 6.39
N GLU A 50 0.77 -33.26 5.34
CA GLU A 50 0.89 -32.78 3.97
C GLU A 50 -0.29 -31.85 3.64
N ALA A 51 -0.04 -30.84 2.79
CA ALA A 51 -1.08 -29.92 2.36
C ALA A 51 -2.24 -30.69 1.71
N PHE A 52 -3.42 -30.57 2.30
CA PHE A 52 -4.59 -31.37 1.92
C PHE A 52 -5.31 -30.84 0.67
N GLU A 53 -5.20 -29.55 0.38
CA GLU A 53 -5.99 -28.85 -0.65
C GLU A 53 -5.11 -28.12 -1.68
N ASP A 54 -5.67 -27.93 -2.88
CA ASP A 54 -5.07 -27.09 -3.91
C ASP A 54 -5.10 -25.62 -3.46
N ALA A 55 -3.95 -24.95 -3.46
CA ALA A 55 -3.77 -23.56 -3.06
C ALA A 55 -4.48 -22.55 -3.99
N ARG A 56 -5.18 -23.01 -5.03
CA ARG A 56 -5.89 -22.20 -6.04
C ARG A 56 -7.36 -21.97 -5.72
N SER A 57 -7.72 -21.90 -4.44
CA SER A 57 -9.08 -21.55 -4.03
C SER A 57 -9.41 -20.10 -4.40
N ARG A 58 -10.71 -19.82 -4.61
CA ARG A 58 -11.17 -18.46 -4.88
C ARG A 58 -11.06 -17.64 -3.61
N PHE A 59 -10.18 -16.65 -3.61
CA PHE A 59 -10.11 -15.66 -2.56
C PHE A 59 -11.42 -14.86 -2.49
N GLU A 60 -11.77 -14.43 -1.28
CA GLU A 60 -12.98 -13.65 -1.05
C GLU A 60 -12.94 -12.32 -1.83
N VAL A 61 -14.05 -11.96 -2.47
CA VAL A 61 -14.18 -10.71 -3.25
C VAL A 61 -14.02 -9.46 -2.36
N ARG A 62 -14.10 -9.61 -1.05
CA ARG A 62 -14.00 -8.53 -0.06
C ARG A 62 -12.68 -7.77 -0.17
N TYR A 63 -11.56 -8.46 -0.39
CA TYR A 63 -10.25 -7.83 -0.60
C TYR A 63 -10.23 -6.89 -1.81
N TYR A 64 -10.95 -7.25 -2.87
CA TYR A 64 -11.07 -6.43 -4.07
C TYR A 64 -11.90 -5.16 -3.82
N LEU A 65 -12.99 -5.25 -3.06
CA LEU A 65 -13.80 -4.07 -2.69
C LEU A 65 -12.98 -3.07 -1.87
N VAL A 66 -12.23 -3.55 -0.88
CA VAL A 66 -11.35 -2.69 -0.06
C VAL A 66 -10.25 -2.06 -0.93
N ALA A 67 -9.65 -2.81 -1.85
CA ALA A 67 -8.62 -2.29 -2.75
C ALA A 67 -9.13 -1.18 -3.68
N ILE A 68 -10.32 -1.36 -4.27
CA ILE A 68 -10.92 -0.30 -5.10
C ILE A 68 -11.25 0.93 -4.28
N LEU A 69 -11.83 0.76 -3.10
CA LEU A 69 -12.13 1.89 -2.23
C LEU A 69 -10.87 2.66 -1.84
N PHE A 70 -9.79 1.94 -1.52
CA PHE A 70 -8.48 2.55 -1.26
C PHE A 70 -7.97 3.36 -2.45
N ILE A 71 -8.08 2.84 -3.68
CA ILE A 71 -7.68 3.57 -4.90
C ILE A 71 -8.49 4.87 -5.06
N ILE A 72 -9.80 4.83 -4.81
CA ILE A 72 -10.66 6.02 -4.90
C ILE A 72 -10.25 7.07 -3.86
N PHE A 73 -10.01 6.67 -2.61
CA PHE A 73 -9.56 7.57 -1.56
C PHE A 73 -8.14 8.10 -1.79
N ASP A 74 -7.24 7.30 -2.34
CA ASP A 74 -5.88 7.76 -2.68
C ASP A 74 -5.94 8.83 -3.77
N LEU A 75 -6.80 8.64 -4.78
CA LEU A 75 -7.07 9.66 -5.79
C LEU A 75 -7.70 10.93 -5.20
N GLU A 76 -8.63 10.79 -4.25
CA GLU A 76 -9.21 11.93 -3.52
C GLU A 76 -8.12 12.77 -2.86
N ILE A 77 -7.21 12.12 -2.14
CA ILE A 77 -6.10 12.78 -1.45
C ILE A 77 -5.15 13.44 -2.46
N ALA A 78 -4.88 12.78 -3.60
CA ALA A 78 -4.07 13.35 -4.67
C ALA A 78 -4.64 14.66 -5.24
N PHE A 79 -5.97 14.82 -5.28
CA PHE A 79 -6.63 16.09 -5.64
C PHE A 79 -6.69 17.09 -4.48
N LEU A 80 -6.82 16.59 -3.24
CA LEU A 80 -6.91 17.43 -2.06
C LEU A 80 -5.60 18.17 -1.77
N PHE A 81 -4.45 17.53 -1.98
CA PHE A 81 -3.13 18.11 -1.68
C PHE A 81 -2.84 19.41 -2.45
N PRO A 82 -2.91 19.46 -3.79
CA PRO A 82 -2.68 20.69 -4.56
C PRO A 82 -3.65 21.82 -4.16
N TRP A 83 -4.90 21.48 -3.88
CA TRP A 83 -5.90 22.44 -3.42
C TRP A 83 -5.58 22.97 -2.02
N ALA A 84 -5.18 22.10 -1.09
CA ALA A 84 -4.84 22.49 0.28
C ALA A 84 -3.63 23.44 0.32
N ILE A 85 -2.61 23.21 -0.50
CA ILE A 85 -1.42 24.08 -0.55
C ILE A 85 -1.67 25.43 -1.23
N THR A 86 -2.66 25.51 -2.14
CA THR A 86 -2.98 26.73 -2.89
C THR A 86 -4.20 27.48 -2.36
N LEU A 87 -4.82 27.03 -1.27
CA LEU A 87 -6.11 27.50 -0.78
C LEU A 87 -6.19 29.02 -0.59
N GLY A 88 -5.08 29.66 -0.20
CA GLY A 88 -4.99 31.12 -0.06
C GLY A 88 -5.13 31.90 -1.37
N ASP A 89 -4.82 31.28 -2.50
CA ASP A 89 -4.71 31.93 -3.81
C ASP A 89 -5.90 31.62 -4.74
N VAL A 90 -6.55 30.47 -4.58
CA VAL A 90 -7.59 29.98 -5.52
C VAL A 90 -9.01 30.55 -5.27
N GLY A 91 -9.19 31.37 -4.24
CA GLY A 91 -10.43 32.10 -3.97
C GLY A 91 -11.63 31.24 -3.56
N GLN A 92 -12.77 31.89 -3.29
CA GLN A 92 -13.96 31.22 -2.73
C GLN A 92 -14.60 30.20 -3.67
N PHE A 93 -14.48 30.39 -5.00
CA PHE A 93 -15.03 29.45 -5.97
C PHE A 93 -14.36 28.08 -5.87
N ALA A 94 -13.02 28.04 -5.86
CA ALA A 94 -12.28 26.78 -5.74
C ALA A 94 -12.50 26.10 -4.40
N PHE A 95 -12.69 26.86 -3.32
CA PHE A 95 -13.07 26.31 -2.03
C PHE A 95 -14.39 25.54 -2.13
N TRP A 96 -15.45 26.17 -2.65
CA TRP A 96 -16.75 25.53 -2.79
C TRP A 96 -16.77 24.38 -3.79
N SER A 97 -16.02 24.47 -4.89
CA SER A 97 -15.86 23.35 -5.82
C SER A 97 -15.27 22.11 -5.14
N MET A 98 -14.23 22.28 -4.30
CA MET A 98 -13.66 21.16 -3.56
C MET A 98 -14.62 20.63 -2.48
N MET A 99 -15.35 21.50 -1.79
CA MET A 99 -16.37 21.05 -0.82
C MET A 99 -17.44 20.18 -1.48
N VAL A 100 -17.87 20.54 -2.69
CA VAL A 100 -18.81 19.70 -3.46
C VAL A 100 -18.15 18.38 -3.87
N PHE A 101 -16.90 18.40 -4.35
CA PHE A 101 -16.16 17.19 -4.70
C PHE A 101 -16.04 16.20 -3.52
N LEU A 102 -15.58 16.68 -2.36
CA LEU A 102 -15.50 15.88 -1.14
C LEU A 102 -16.88 15.38 -0.70
N GLY A 103 -17.91 16.22 -0.83
CA GLY A 103 -19.29 15.84 -0.52
C GLY A 103 -19.78 14.66 -1.37
N VAL A 104 -19.52 14.69 -2.69
CA VAL A 104 -19.91 13.60 -3.60
C VAL A 104 -19.20 12.29 -3.24
N LEU A 105 -17.90 12.33 -2.97
CA LEU A 105 -17.13 11.14 -2.59
C LEU A 105 -17.54 10.61 -1.21
N THR A 106 -17.77 11.50 -0.25
CA THR A 106 -18.28 11.12 1.08
C THR A 106 -19.64 10.43 0.99
N ILE A 107 -20.54 10.89 0.10
CA ILE A 107 -21.82 10.22 -0.13
C ILE A 107 -21.60 8.82 -0.72
N GLY A 108 -20.69 8.68 -1.69
CA GLY A 108 -20.30 7.38 -2.25
C GLY A 108 -19.78 6.42 -1.17
N PHE A 109 -18.90 6.90 -0.30
CA PHE A 109 -18.37 6.14 0.82
C PHE A 109 -19.47 5.72 1.80
N ILE A 110 -20.38 6.63 2.18
CA ILE A 110 -21.52 6.31 3.05
C ILE A 110 -22.41 5.24 2.41
N TYR A 111 -22.63 5.30 1.10
CA TYR A 111 -23.41 4.30 0.38
C TYR A 111 -22.76 2.91 0.47
N GLU A 112 -21.46 2.81 0.22
CA GLU A 112 -20.72 1.55 0.29
C GLU A 112 -20.68 0.98 1.71
N TRP A 113 -20.50 1.84 2.72
CA TRP A 113 -20.61 1.45 4.12
C TRP A 113 -21.99 0.85 4.40
N ARG A 114 -23.06 1.55 4.04
CA ARG A 114 -24.45 1.07 4.26
C ARG A 114 -24.75 -0.23 3.51
N LYS A 115 -24.03 -0.53 2.44
CA LYS A 115 -24.13 -1.77 1.66
C LYS A 115 -23.32 -2.93 2.26
N GLY A 116 -22.62 -2.73 3.37
CA GLY A 116 -21.83 -3.78 4.01
C GLY A 116 -20.55 -4.14 3.25
N ALA A 117 -20.09 -3.28 2.33
CA ALA A 117 -18.85 -3.53 1.59
C ALA A 117 -17.59 -3.53 2.49
N LEU A 118 -17.75 -3.02 3.73
CA LEU A 118 -16.70 -2.88 4.74
C LEU A 118 -16.93 -3.74 5.98
N GLU A 119 -17.94 -4.62 5.97
CA GLU A 119 -18.23 -5.50 7.10
C GLU A 119 -17.35 -6.76 7.04
N TRP A 120 -16.79 -7.15 8.19
CA TRP A 120 -15.79 -8.21 8.36
C TRP A 120 -16.34 -9.41 9.17
N GLU A 121 -17.61 -9.74 8.96
CA GLU A 121 -18.24 -10.96 9.50
C GLU A 121 -18.32 -12.09 8.47
#